data_AF-A0A939XC54-F1
#
_entry.id   AF-A0A939XC54-F1
#
_cell.length_a   1.000
_cell.length_b   1.000
_cell.length_c   1.000
_cell.angle_alpha   90.00
_cell.angle_beta   90.00
_cell.angle_gamma   90.00
#
_symmetry.space_group_name_H-M   'P 1'
#
loop_
_entity.id
_entity.type
_entity.pdbx_description
1 polymer ?
#
loop_
_entity_poly.entity_id
_entity_poly.type
_entity_poly.pdbx_seq_one_letter_code
_entity_poly.pdbx_strand_id
1 'polypeptide(L)'
;MSNNKYNYPAIAIAVVVNGLLWALAVWLLLSGSAVAMVGGWLFVGAKALMLLTTTIGLICHPAQAWGIFAGRYRFDRRPLRGVGQALTRFVWELPQTGIGYLVTQWRNILGKVKRVDCLHGIVFATGRNRQPHTYAGVSTGCFVNMWLPNEIKGDFEEFARHCPFDMYRHEFGHTIDSQRWGWFYLPVVGFPSLVSQCLELVGFLHHRHENFYAERWANRHAAKHFDKD
;
A
#
# COMPACT_ATOMS: atom_id res chain seq x y z
N MET A 1 28.67 -3.04 -8.18
CA MET A 1 27.44 -3.86 -8.00
C MET A 1 26.32 -3.20 -8.78
N SER A 2 25.59 -3.97 -9.59
CA SER A 2 24.64 -3.52 -10.62
C SER A 2 23.75 -2.33 -10.22
N ASN A 3 23.86 -1.23 -10.97
CA ASN A 3 23.13 0.05 -10.85
C ASN A 3 21.63 -0.05 -11.20
N ASN A 4 21.05 -1.24 -11.14
CA ASN A 4 19.71 -1.45 -11.65
C ASN A 4 18.67 -1.00 -10.62
N LYS A 5 18.09 0.19 -10.84
CA LYS A 5 17.02 0.77 -10.02
C LYS A 5 15.73 -0.06 -10.06
N TYR A 6 15.65 -1.06 -10.96
CA TYR A 6 14.48 -1.89 -11.22
C TYR A 6 14.80 -3.38 -11.13
N ASN A 7 13.88 -4.13 -10.52
CA ASN A 7 13.88 -5.59 -10.55
C ASN A 7 13.04 -6.06 -11.75
N TYR A 8 13.64 -6.12 -12.94
CA TYR A 8 12.95 -6.51 -14.18
C TYR A 8 12.29 -7.89 -14.12
N PRO A 9 12.91 -8.94 -13.53
CA PRO A 9 12.23 -10.22 -13.35
C PRO A 9 10.92 -10.11 -12.56
N ALA A 10 10.92 -9.34 -11.46
CA ALA A 10 9.72 -9.11 -10.67
C ALA A 10 8.63 -8.38 -11.46
N ILE A 11 9.02 -7.38 -12.27
CA ILE A 11 8.09 -6.66 -13.15
C ILE A 11 7.47 -7.59 -14.18
N ALA A 12 8.26 -8.41 -14.85
CA ALA A 12 7.77 -9.37 -15.83
C ALA A 12 6.77 -10.35 -15.20
N ILE A 13 7.09 -10.90 -14.04
CA ILE A 13 6.19 -11.79 -13.29
C ILE A 13 4.89 -11.08 -12.91
N ALA A 14 4.96 -9.85 -12.40
CA ALA A 14 3.78 -9.07 -12.05
C ALA A 14 2.85 -8.85 -13.24
N VAL A 15 3.41 -8.54 -14.42
CA VAL A 15 2.64 -8.36 -15.66
C VAL A 15 1.96 -9.67 -16.07
N VAL A 16 2.70 -10.78 -16.09
CA VAL A 16 2.17 -12.11 -16.43
C VAL A 16 1.06 -12.53 -15.47
N VAL A 17 1.29 -12.42 -14.16
CA VAL A 17 0.28 -12.76 -13.14
C VAL A 17 -0.97 -11.93 -13.29
N ASN A 18 -0.84 -10.61 -13.49
CA ASN A 18 -2.01 -9.75 -13.70
C ASN A 18 -2.77 -10.12 -14.99
N GLY A 19 -2.08 -10.53 -16.06
CA GLY A 19 -2.71 -11.06 -17.28
C GLY A 19 -3.48 -12.36 -17.04
N LEU A 20 -2.91 -13.29 -16.27
CA LEU A 20 -3.58 -14.54 -15.89
C LEU A 20 -4.82 -14.28 -15.03
N LEU A 21 -4.78 -13.30 -14.13
CA LEU A 21 -5.94 -12.91 -13.32
C LEU A 21 -7.08 -12.34 -14.18
N TRP A 22 -6.76 -11.59 -15.25
CA TRP A 22 -7.76 -11.16 -16.23
C TRP A 22 -8.37 -12.35 -16.96
N ALA A 23 -7.55 -13.30 -17.43
CA ALA A 23 -8.05 -14.51 -18.09
C ALA A 23 -8.96 -15.33 -17.15
N LEU A 24 -8.57 -15.49 -15.88
CA LEU A 24 -9.38 -16.13 -14.86
C LEU A 24 -10.70 -15.41 -14.64
N ALA A 25 -10.69 -14.08 -14.53
CA ALA A 25 -11.92 -13.30 -14.34
C ALA A 25 -12.90 -13.46 -15.51
N VAL A 26 -12.40 -13.44 -16.75
CA VAL A 26 -13.23 -13.70 -17.94
C VAL A 26 -13.79 -15.12 -17.92
N TRP A 27 -12.96 -16.12 -17.61
CA TRP A 27 -13.41 -17.50 -17.49
C TRP A 27 -14.50 -17.66 -16.43
N LEU A 28 -14.35 -17.03 -15.25
CA LEU A 28 -15.36 -17.02 -14.19
C LEU A 28 -16.69 -16.43 -14.66
N LEU A 29 -16.65 -15.34 -15.42
CA LEU A 29 -17.84 -14.70 -16.01
C LEU A 29 -18.54 -15.58 -17.04
N LEU A 30 -17.80 -16.40 -17.77
CA LEU A 30 -18.32 -17.29 -18.82
C LEU A 30 -18.67 -18.71 -18.31
N SER A 31 -18.36 -19.01 -17.05
CA SER A 31 -18.49 -20.37 -16.49
C SER A 31 -19.93 -20.88 -16.34
N GLY A 32 -20.94 -20.02 -16.49
CA GLY A 32 -22.35 -20.35 -16.25
C GLY A 32 -22.74 -20.51 -14.78
N SER A 33 -21.78 -20.48 -13.85
CA SER A 33 -22.03 -20.53 -12.40
C SER A 33 -22.24 -19.13 -11.85
N ALA A 34 -23.43 -18.87 -11.27
CA ALA A 34 -23.73 -17.58 -10.66
C ALA A 34 -22.71 -17.17 -9.59
N VAL A 35 -22.22 -18.12 -8.78
CA VAL A 35 -21.22 -17.86 -7.74
C VAL A 35 -19.87 -17.47 -8.35
N ALA A 36 -19.43 -18.17 -9.39
CA ALA A 36 -18.20 -17.83 -10.09
C ALA A 36 -18.30 -16.45 -10.77
N MET A 37 -19.45 -16.16 -11.38
CA MET A 37 -19.71 -14.86 -12.01
C MET A 37 -19.64 -13.71 -11.02
N VAL A 38 -20.10 -13.87 -9.77
CA VAL A 38 -19.92 -12.85 -8.72
C VAL A 38 -18.44 -12.56 -8.50
N GLY A 39 -17.58 -13.58 -8.40
CA GLY A 39 -16.13 -13.40 -8.28
C GLY A 39 -15.52 -12.66 -9.47
N GLY A 40 -15.93 -13.03 -10.70
CA GLY A 40 -15.51 -12.35 -11.93
C GLY A 40 -15.92 -10.88 -11.95
N TRP A 41 -17.17 -10.57 -11.61
CA TRP A 41 -17.67 -9.19 -11.56
C TRP A 41 -17.00 -8.34 -10.48
N LEU A 42 -16.73 -8.90 -9.30
CA LEU A 42 -15.99 -8.21 -8.24
C LEU A 42 -14.59 -7.82 -8.71
N PHE A 43 -13.88 -8.73 -9.38
CA PHE A 43 -12.55 -8.44 -9.92
C PHE A 43 -12.60 -7.37 -11.02
N VAL A 44 -13.46 -7.55 -12.02
CA VAL A 44 -13.59 -6.61 -13.16
C VAL A 44 -14.03 -5.23 -12.66
N GLY A 45 -15.02 -5.16 -11.78
CA GLY A 45 -15.50 -3.92 -11.19
C GLY A 45 -14.41 -3.19 -10.40
N ALA A 46 -13.63 -3.92 -9.60
CA ALA A 46 -12.49 -3.33 -8.89
C ALA A 46 -11.44 -2.76 -9.86
N LYS A 47 -11.10 -3.49 -10.94
CA LYS A 47 -10.15 -3.00 -11.95
C LYS A 47 -10.69 -1.80 -12.72
N ALA A 48 -11.98 -1.78 -13.06
CA ALA A 48 -12.63 -0.65 -13.71
C ALA A 48 -12.58 0.61 -12.83
N LEU A 49 -12.86 0.47 -11.53
CA LEU A 49 -12.76 1.58 -10.57
C LEU A 49 -11.31 2.07 -10.42
N MET A 50 -10.34 1.16 -10.38
CA MET A 50 -8.92 1.53 -10.38
C MET A 50 -8.56 2.32 -11.65
N LEU A 51 -9.00 1.88 -12.83
CA LEU A 51 -8.76 2.59 -14.09
C LEU A 51 -9.38 3.98 -14.05
N LEU A 52 -10.65 4.09 -13.67
CA LEU A 52 -11.38 5.36 -13.58
C LEU A 52 -10.68 6.36 -12.66
N THR A 53 -10.36 5.94 -11.43
CA THR A 53 -9.67 6.79 -10.44
C THR A 53 -8.27 7.20 -10.92
N THR A 54 -7.57 6.33 -11.66
CA THR A 54 -6.28 6.68 -12.29
C THR A 54 -6.45 7.74 -13.36
N THR A 55 -7.43 7.58 -14.25
CA THR A 55 -7.69 8.51 -15.36
C THR A 55 -8.06 9.89 -14.82
N ILE A 56 -8.96 9.96 -13.83
CA ILE A 56 -9.31 11.23 -13.18
C ILE A 56 -8.09 11.80 -12.47
N GLY A 57 -7.33 10.97 -11.74
CA GLY A 57 -6.09 11.40 -11.11
C GLY A 57 -5.07 11.97 -12.09
N LEU A 58 -4.95 11.40 -13.29
CA LEU A 58 -4.05 11.89 -14.34
C LEU A 58 -4.47 13.26 -14.88
N ILE A 59 -5.77 13.59 -14.85
CA ILE A 59 -6.30 14.90 -15.23
C ILE A 59 -6.01 15.93 -14.13
N CYS A 60 -6.28 15.58 -12.85
CA CYS A 60 -6.15 16.52 -11.74
C CYS A 60 -4.69 16.74 -11.28
N HIS A 61 -3.94 15.64 -11.14
CA HIS A 61 -2.60 15.60 -10.53
C HIS A 61 -1.73 14.52 -11.21
N PRO A 62 -1.24 14.78 -12.45
CA PRO A 62 -0.66 13.76 -13.32
C PRO A 62 0.57 13.05 -12.76
N ALA A 63 1.52 13.80 -12.20
CA ALA A 63 2.77 13.24 -11.70
C ALA A 63 2.53 12.26 -10.54
N GLN A 64 1.66 12.65 -9.60
CA GLN A 64 1.31 11.84 -8.44
C GLN A 64 0.46 10.63 -8.86
N ALA A 65 -0.52 10.81 -9.75
CA ALA A 65 -1.34 9.72 -10.26
C ALA A 65 -0.50 8.65 -10.96
N TRP A 66 0.46 9.07 -11.77
CA TRP A 66 1.43 8.18 -12.40
C TRP A 66 2.34 7.50 -11.37
N GLY A 67 2.84 8.24 -10.38
CA GLY A 67 3.64 7.69 -9.28
C GLY A 67 2.90 6.57 -8.53
N ILE A 68 1.61 6.77 -8.24
CA ILE A 68 0.75 5.79 -7.57
C ILE A 68 0.52 4.57 -8.47
N PHE A 69 0.20 4.81 -9.76
CA PHE A 69 -0.01 3.75 -10.75
C PHE A 69 1.24 2.87 -10.94
N ALA A 70 2.37 3.50 -11.28
CA ALA A 70 3.63 2.83 -11.59
C ALA A 70 4.29 2.25 -10.32
N GLY A 71 4.04 2.87 -9.16
CA GLY A 71 4.53 2.40 -7.86
C GLY A 71 4.12 0.97 -7.53
N ARG A 72 2.96 0.50 -8.01
CA ARG A 72 2.53 -0.91 -7.86
C ARG A 72 3.50 -1.92 -8.45
N TYR A 73 4.27 -1.51 -9.46
CA TYR A 73 5.26 -2.34 -10.15
C TYR A 73 6.69 -2.01 -9.70
N ARG A 74 6.85 -1.20 -8.65
CA ARG A 74 8.13 -1.03 -7.96
C ARG A 74 8.25 -2.12 -6.90
N PHE A 75 9.31 -2.90 -6.99
CA PHE A 75 9.63 -4.00 -6.08
C PHE A 75 11.00 -3.78 -5.44
N ASP A 76 11.29 -4.53 -4.38
CA ASP A 76 12.63 -4.58 -3.79
C ASP A 76 13.68 -4.93 -4.87
N ARG A 77 14.82 -4.22 -4.82
CA ARG A 77 15.91 -4.37 -5.79
C ARG A 77 16.56 -5.76 -5.70
N ARG A 78 16.48 -6.42 -4.54
CA ARG A 78 16.95 -7.80 -4.34
C ARG A 78 16.09 -8.75 -5.18
N PRO A 79 16.67 -9.53 -6.12
CA PRO A 79 15.93 -10.32 -7.10
C PRO A 79 14.82 -11.18 -6.48
N LEU A 80 15.17 -12.06 -5.54
CA LEU A 80 14.23 -13.00 -4.92
C LEU A 80 13.16 -12.29 -4.08
N ARG A 81 13.53 -11.25 -3.32
CA ARG A 81 12.55 -10.49 -2.53
C ARG A 81 11.56 -9.76 -3.44
N GLY A 82 12.04 -9.12 -4.50
CA GLY A 82 11.16 -8.42 -5.43
C GLY A 82 10.23 -9.37 -6.21
N VAL A 83 10.73 -10.55 -6.62
CA VAL A 83 9.87 -11.59 -7.23
C VAL A 83 8.81 -12.09 -6.24
N GLY A 84 9.20 -12.33 -4.99
CA GLY A 84 8.26 -12.68 -3.91
C GLY A 84 7.18 -11.60 -3.74
N GLN A 85 7.59 -10.33 -3.65
CA GLN A 85 6.65 -9.20 -3.56
C GLN A 85 5.73 -9.09 -4.77
N ALA A 86 6.20 -9.39 -5.99
CA ALA A 86 5.36 -9.40 -7.17
C ALA A 86 4.26 -10.46 -7.07
N LEU A 87 4.60 -11.68 -6.62
CA LEU A 87 3.61 -12.74 -6.43
C LEU A 87 2.63 -12.40 -5.30
N THR A 88 3.14 -11.98 -4.13
CA THR A 88 2.27 -11.68 -2.99
C THR A 88 1.34 -10.52 -3.30
N ARG A 89 1.83 -9.42 -3.88
CA ARG A 89 1.03 -8.23 -4.16
C ARG A 89 -0.19 -8.48 -5.04
N PHE A 90 -0.01 -9.28 -6.08
CA PHE A 90 -1.06 -9.52 -7.08
C PHE A 90 -1.93 -10.73 -6.78
N VAL A 91 -1.53 -11.62 -5.87
CA VAL A 91 -2.30 -12.84 -5.54
C VAL A 91 -2.72 -12.88 -4.08
N TRP A 92 -1.74 -12.75 -3.17
CA TRP A 92 -1.94 -12.94 -1.73
C TRP A 92 -2.49 -11.69 -1.05
N GLU A 93 -2.03 -10.52 -1.44
CA GLU A 93 -2.36 -9.22 -0.84
C GLU A 93 -3.36 -8.42 -1.68
N LEU A 94 -4.01 -9.07 -2.63
CA LEU A 94 -4.82 -8.43 -3.66
C LEU A 94 -5.91 -7.50 -3.08
N PRO A 95 -6.69 -7.89 -2.04
CA PRO A 95 -7.75 -7.03 -1.49
C PRO A 95 -7.21 -5.73 -0.91
N GLN A 96 -6.27 -5.81 0.03
CA GLN A 96 -5.72 -4.65 0.71
C GLN A 96 -4.84 -3.80 -0.23
N THR A 97 -4.14 -4.40 -1.19
CA THR A 97 -3.43 -3.63 -2.22
C THR A 97 -4.43 -2.86 -3.09
N GLY A 98 -5.57 -3.47 -3.43
CA GLY A 98 -6.65 -2.83 -4.15
C GLY A 98 -7.24 -1.63 -3.40
N ILE A 99 -7.59 -1.82 -2.13
CA ILE A 99 -8.11 -0.76 -1.26
C ILE A 99 -7.08 0.36 -1.07
N GLY A 100 -5.83 0.01 -0.75
CA GLY A 100 -4.75 0.98 -0.57
C GLY A 100 -4.53 1.82 -1.83
N TYR A 101 -4.59 1.20 -3.02
CA TYR A 101 -4.52 1.93 -4.28
C TYR A 101 -5.65 2.95 -4.43
N LEU A 102 -6.90 2.51 -4.23
CA LEU A 102 -8.08 3.35 -4.41
C LEU A 102 -8.07 4.52 -3.43
N VAL A 103 -7.79 4.27 -2.16
CA VAL A 103 -7.67 5.32 -1.13
C VAL A 103 -6.59 6.33 -1.52
N THR A 104 -5.44 5.85 -2.00
CA THR A 104 -4.33 6.72 -2.40
C THR A 104 -4.68 7.56 -3.64
N GLN A 105 -5.31 6.96 -4.66
CA GLN A 105 -5.77 7.71 -5.84
C GLN A 105 -6.87 8.72 -5.49
N TRP A 106 -7.81 8.38 -4.62
CA TRP A 106 -8.83 9.32 -4.16
C TRP A 106 -8.22 10.49 -3.39
N ARG A 107 -7.25 10.25 -2.49
CA ARG A 107 -6.47 11.32 -1.84
C ARG A 107 -5.76 12.19 -2.87
N ASN A 108 -5.24 11.59 -3.93
CA ASN A 108 -4.59 12.31 -5.01
C ASN A 108 -5.58 13.20 -5.76
N ILE A 109 -6.73 12.69 -6.19
CA ILE A 109 -7.79 13.45 -6.87
C ILE A 109 -8.22 14.67 -6.04
N LEU A 110 -8.30 14.51 -4.71
CA LEU A 110 -8.64 15.60 -3.77
C LEU A 110 -7.49 16.59 -3.49
N GLY A 111 -6.37 16.48 -4.22
CA GLY A 111 -5.19 17.34 -4.09
C GLY A 111 -4.42 17.19 -2.77
N LYS A 112 -4.67 16.10 -2.02
CA LYS A 112 -4.08 15.83 -0.70
C LYS A 112 -2.71 15.17 -0.78
N VAL A 113 -2.39 14.51 -1.89
CA VAL A 113 -1.07 13.94 -2.14
C VAL A 113 -0.17 15.01 -2.77
N LYS A 114 0.97 15.30 -2.14
CA LYS A 114 1.95 16.27 -2.66
C LYS A 114 3.12 15.59 -3.33
N ARG A 115 3.54 14.45 -2.80
CA ARG A 115 4.70 13.70 -3.28
C ARG A 115 4.41 12.20 -3.20
N VAL A 116 4.95 11.47 -4.17
CA VAL A 116 4.87 10.01 -4.24
C VAL A 116 6.28 9.47 -4.43
N ASP A 117 6.73 8.65 -3.49
CA ASP A 117 8.05 8.01 -3.53
C ASP A 117 7.90 6.49 -3.43
N CYS A 118 8.94 5.76 -3.86
CA CYS A 118 8.95 4.30 -3.79
C CYS A 118 10.25 3.82 -3.16
N LEU A 119 10.13 3.03 -2.09
CA LEU A 119 11.28 2.49 -1.36
C LEU A 119 10.99 1.05 -0.93
N HIS A 120 11.94 0.14 -1.18
CA HIS A 120 11.84 -1.30 -0.86
C HIS A 120 10.56 -1.98 -1.38
N GLY A 121 10.05 -1.48 -2.50
CA GLY A 121 8.83 -1.96 -3.13
C GLY A 121 7.53 -1.36 -2.57
N ILE A 122 7.60 -0.43 -1.61
CA ILE A 122 6.43 0.23 -1.03
C ILE A 122 6.24 1.60 -1.65
N VAL A 123 4.99 2.03 -1.82
CA VAL A 123 4.61 3.33 -2.35
C VAL A 123 4.22 4.25 -1.21
N PHE A 124 4.95 5.34 -1.05
CA PHE A 124 4.69 6.36 -0.04
C PHE A 124 4.01 7.55 -0.69
N ALA A 125 2.78 7.85 -0.29
CA ALA A 125 2.00 9.00 -0.74
C ALA A 125 1.87 10.02 0.39
N THR A 126 2.73 11.04 0.34
CA THR A 126 2.85 12.02 1.42
C THR A 126 2.05 13.28 1.10
N GLY A 127 1.24 13.72 2.07
CA GLY A 127 0.48 14.95 2.05
C GLY A 127 0.81 15.84 3.24
N ARG A 128 0.27 17.06 3.22
CA ARG A 128 0.37 17.98 4.37
C ARG A 128 -0.70 17.63 5.41
N ASN A 129 -0.32 17.61 6.68
CA ASN A 129 -1.27 17.51 7.77
C ASN A 129 -1.97 18.86 8.00
N ARG A 130 -3.25 18.83 8.41
CA ARG A 130 -4.02 20.03 8.73
C ARG A 130 -3.55 20.66 10.05
N GLN A 131 -3.08 19.83 10.98
CA GLN A 131 -2.57 20.26 12.27
C GLN A 131 -1.05 20.44 12.22
N PRO A 132 -0.52 21.64 12.57
CA PRO A 132 0.91 21.85 12.71
C PRO A 132 1.52 20.83 13.69
N HIS A 133 2.73 20.35 13.40
CA HIS A 133 3.53 19.44 14.24
C HIS A 133 2.97 18.03 14.47
N THR A 134 1.95 17.59 13.72
CA THR A 134 1.41 16.23 13.86
C THR A 134 1.79 15.34 12.69
N TYR A 135 2.23 14.12 13.01
CA TYR A 135 2.57 13.07 12.06
C TYR A 135 1.47 12.02 12.13
N ALA A 136 0.97 11.62 10.96
CA ALA A 136 0.03 10.52 10.88
C ALA A 136 0.37 9.67 9.65
N GLY A 137 0.12 8.37 9.75
CA GLY A 137 0.32 7.42 8.68
C GLY A 137 -0.80 6.39 8.68
N VAL A 138 -1.04 5.80 7.52
CA VAL A 138 -1.82 4.58 7.40
C VAL A 138 -1.28 3.74 6.27
N SER A 139 -1.14 2.45 6.54
CA SER A 139 -0.64 1.46 5.59
C SER A 139 -1.72 0.50 5.19
N THR A 140 -1.89 0.29 3.88
CA THR A 140 -2.84 -0.68 3.34
C THR A 140 -2.23 -1.34 2.11
N GLY A 141 -1.88 -2.62 2.23
CA GLY A 141 -1.12 -3.31 1.20
C GLY A 141 0.30 -2.73 1.07
N CYS A 142 0.71 -2.44 -0.17
CA CYS A 142 1.96 -1.75 -0.47
C CYS A 142 1.86 -0.23 -0.46
N PHE A 143 0.72 0.35 -0.07
CA PHE A 143 0.50 1.80 -0.08
C PHE A 143 0.54 2.36 1.32
N VAL A 144 1.43 3.33 1.53
CA VAL A 144 1.59 4.06 2.78
C VAL A 144 1.18 5.50 2.54
N ASN A 145 0.11 5.93 3.21
CA ASN A 145 -0.43 7.26 3.13
C ASN A 145 0.00 8.05 4.36
N MET A 146 0.87 9.06 4.16
CA MET A 146 1.42 9.85 5.27
C MET A 146 0.89 11.28 5.22
N TRP A 147 0.74 11.88 6.40
CA TRP A 147 0.44 13.28 6.62
C TRP A 147 1.55 13.87 7.49
N LEU A 148 2.30 14.80 6.90
CA LEU A 148 3.45 15.41 7.52
C LEU A 148 3.18 16.90 7.77
N PRO A 149 3.75 17.49 8.84
CA PRO A 149 3.58 18.92 9.09
C PRO A 149 4.28 19.77 8.01
N ASN A 150 5.40 19.28 7.49
CA ASN A 150 6.20 19.95 6.47
C ASN A 150 6.39 19.06 5.24
N GLU A 151 6.65 19.70 4.10
CA GLU A 151 7.00 19.00 2.86
C GLU A 151 8.39 18.38 2.94
N ILE A 152 8.54 17.17 2.40
CA ILE A 152 9.83 16.49 2.31
C ILE A 152 10.67 17.16 1.23
N LYS A 153 11.77 17.78 1.62
CA LYS A 153 12.79 18.30 0.72
C LYS A 153 13.92 17.28 0.56
N GLY A 154 14.46 17.14 -0.65
CA GLY A 154 15.60 16.25 -0.93
C GLY A 154 15.23 14.78 -1.15
N ASP A 155 16.22 13.90 -0.95
CA ASP A 155 16.06 12.46 -1.16
C ASP A 155 15.12 11.85 -0.11
N PHE A 156 14.14 11.09 -0.60
CA PHE A 156 13.19 10.40 0.26
C PHE A 156 13.86 9.28 1.07
N GLU A 157 14.87 8.61 0.51
CA GLU A 157 15.55 7.53 1.20
C GLU A 157 16.33 8.03 2.42
N GLU A 158 16.95 9.20 2.29
CA GLU A 158 17.59 9.90 3.40
C GLU A 158 16.58 10.36 4.45
N PHE A 159 15.46 10.95 4.02
CA PHE A 159 14.36 11.32 4.92
C PHE A 159 13.81 10.11 5.68
N ALA A 160 13.59 8.98 5.01
CA ALA A 160 13.07 7.76 5.60
C ALA A 160 14.02 7.17 6.66
N ARG A 161 15.34 7.28 6.44
CA ARG A 161 16.37 6.84 7.41
C ARG A 161 16.43 7.70 8.66
N HIS A 162 16.28 9.01 8.52
CA HIS A 162 16.43 9.97 9.62
C HIS A 162 15.10 10.48 10.17
N CYS A 163 13.98 9.84 9.80
CA CYS A 163 12.66 10.28 10.21
C CYS A 163 12.55 10.21 11.75
N PRO A 164 12.37 11.34 12.46
CA PRO A 164 12.58 11.41 13.91
C PRO A 164 11.55 10.66 14.76
N PHE A 165 10.49 10.13 14.16
CA PHE A 165 9.37 9.52 14.88
C PHE A 165 9.19 8.02 14.61
N ASP A 166 10.16 7.36 13.97
CA ASP A 166 10.07 5.98 13.50
C ASP A 166 8.81 5.65 12.65
N MET A 167 7.98 6.64 12.32
CA MET A 167 6.71 6.45 11.61
C MET A 167 6.92 5.74 10.27
N TYR A 168 7.99 6.10 9.54
CA TYR A 168 8.33 5.39 8.31
C TYR A 168 8.51 3.88 8.54
N ARG A 169 9.27 3.52 9.58
CA ARG A 169 9.54 2.12 9.93
C ARG A 169 8.27 1.45 10.45
N HIS A 170 7.51 2.13 11.30
CA HIS A 170 6.22 1.66 11.80
C HIS A 170 5.25 1.31 10.66
N GLU A 171 5.00 2.25 9.75
CA GLU A 171 4.14 2.03 8.58
C GLU A 171 4.68 0.93 7.66
N PHE A 172 6.00 0.87 7.49
CA PHE A 172 6.65 -0.24 6.80
C PHE A 172 6.33 -1.59 7.47
N GLY A 173 6.29 -1.64 8.79
CA GLY A 173 5.86 -2.81 9.57
C GLY A 173 4.47 -3.31 9.16
N HIS A 174 3.50 -2.41 9.06
CA HIS A 174 2.13 -2.75 8.61
C HIS A 174 2.10 -3.28 7.16
N THR A 175 3.01 -2.83 6.28
CA THR A 175 3.14 -3.43 4.94
C THR A 175 3.73 -4.86 4.98
N ILE A 176 4.62 -5.17 5.93
CA ILE A 176 5.08 -6.54 6.17
C ILE A 176 3.92 -7.39 6.70
N ASP A 177 3.09 -6.84 7.59
CA ASP A 177 1.90 -7.53 8.07
C ASP A 177 0.93 -7.86 6.93
N SER A 178 0.75 -6.93 5.98
CA SER A 178 0.01 -7.23 4.74
C SER A 178 0.62 -8.39 3.97
N GLN A 179 1.94 -8.39 3.75
CA GLN A 179 2.64 -9.47 3.03
C GLN A 179 2.48 -10.84 3.70
N ARG A 180 2.40 -10.87 5.03
CA ARG A 180 2.25 -12.12 5.79
C ARG A 180 0.81 -12.61 5.81
N TRP A 181 -0.12 -11.73 6.15
CA TRP A 181 -1.52 -12.12 6.35
C TRP A 181 -2.32 -12.21 5.05
N GLY A 182 -1.93 -11.50 4.00
CA GLY A 182 -2.58 -11.53 2.69
C GLY A 182 -4.08 -11.29 2.80
N TRP A 183 -4.89 -12.26 2.39
CA TRP A 183 -6.36 -12.22 2.47
C TRP A 183 -6.89 -11.97 3.89
N PHE A 184 -6.14 -12.36 4.92
CA PHE A 184 -6.51 -12.17 6.32
C PHE A 184 -6.05 -10.84 6.90
N TYR A 185 -5.29 -10.02 6.17
CA TYR A 185 -4.79 -8.75 6.69
C TYR A 185 -5.92 -7.82 7.12
N LEU A 186 -6.99 -7.69 6.32
CA LEU A 186 -8.11 -6.82 6.67
C LEU A 186 -8.85 -7.27 7.94
N PRO A 187 -9.31 -8.53 8.08
CA PRO A 187 -9.98 -8.96 9.30
C PRO A 187 -9.06 -9.07 10.53
N VAL A 188 -7.76 -9.32 10.36
CA VAL A 188 -6.82 -9.54 11.47
C VAL A 188 -6.05 -8.28 11.86
N VAL A 189 -5.81 -7.34 10.96
CA VAL A 189 -4.98 -6.16 11.24
C VAL A 189 -5.72 -4.88 10.85
N GLY A 190 -6.10 -4.75 9.58
CA GLY A 190 -6.66 -3.50 9.04
C GLY A 190 -7.93 -3.01 9.74
N PHE A 191 -8.99 -3.83 9.79
CA PHE A 191 -10.25 -3.47 10.44
C PHE A 191 -10.11 -3.34 11.96
N PRO A 192 -9.43 -4.27 12.67
CA PRO A 192 -9.21 -4.09 14.10
C PRO A 192 -8.43 -2.82 14.45
N SER A 193 -7.38 -2.46 13.69
CA SER A 193 -6.65 -1.20 13.90
C SER A 193 -7.55 0.01 13.65
N LEU A 194 -8.35 0.02 12.59
CA LEU A 194 -9.30 1.10 12.31
C LEU A 194 -10.33 1.26 13.44
N VAL A 195 -10.92 0.16 13.91
CA VAL A 195 -11.90 0.17 15.01
C VAL A 195 -11.25 0.67 16.30
N SER A 196 -10.04 0.20 16.62
CA SER A 196 -9.29 0.67 17.80
C SER A 196 -9.06 2.18 17.74
N GLN A 197 -8.66 2.72 16.59
CA GLN A 197 -8.43 4.15 16.42
C GLN A 197 -9.74 4.95 16.53
N CYS A 198 -10.82 4.48 15.92
CA CYS A 198 -12.13 5.12 16.02
C CYS A 198 -12.64 5.16 17.47
N LEU A 199 -12.53 4.06 18.20
CA LEU A 199 -13.00 3.96 19.59
C LEU A 199 -12.21 4.85 20.56
N GLU A 200 -10.89 5.02 20.33
CA GLU A 200 -10.09 6.00 21.07
C GLU A 200 -10.55 7.43 20.76
N LEU A 201 -10.79 7.75 19.48
CA LEU A 201 -11.22 9.07 19.03
C LEU A 201 -12.59 9.49 19.60
N VAL A 202 -13.52 8.53 19.77
CA VAL A 202 -14.83 8.79 20.39
C VAL A 202 -14.84 8.65 21.93
N GLY A 203 -13.67 8.46 22.55
CA GLY A 203 -13.52 8.41 24.01
C GLY A 203 -14.06 7.15 24.68
N PHE A 204 -14.37 6.11 23.91
CA PHE A 204 -14.89 4.83 24.42
C PHE A 204 -13.80 3.91 24.97
N LEU A 205 -12.55 4.06 24.51
CA LEU A 205 -11.39 3.35 25.05
C LEU A 205 -10.38 4.34 25.64
N HIS A 206 -9.98 4.10 26.90
CA HIS A 206 -8.87 4.82 27.55
C HIS A 206 -7.50 4.17 27.28
N HIS A 207 -7.46 3.09 26.49
CA HIS A 207 -6.20 2.45 26.08
C HIS A 207 -5.61 3.18 24.88
N ARG A 208 -4.32 3.53 24.96
CA ARG A 208 -3.62 4.16 23.84
C ARG A 208 -3.48 3.16 22.68
N HIS A 209 -3.95 3.49 21.48
CA HIS A 209 -3.91 2.66 20.28
C HIS A 209 -2.50 2.11 19.98
N GLU A 210 -1.44 2.83 20.36
CA GLU A 210 -0.04 2.36 20.33
C GLU A 210 0.20 0.99 21.01
N ASN A 211 -0.62 0.61 21.99
CA ASN A 211 -0.50 -0.67 22.72
C ASN A 211 -1.30 -1.81 22.08
N PHE A 212 -2.11 -1.49 21.06
CA PHE A 212 -2.85 -2.48 20.30
C PHE A 212 -1.89 -3.49 19.64
N TYR A 213 -2.30 -4.76 19.54
CA TYR A 213 -1.35 -5.81 19.14
C TYR A 213 -0.80 -5.59 17.73
N ALA A 214 -1.63 -5.08 16.81
CA ALA A 214 -1.20 -4.79 15.44
C ALA A 214 -0.12 -3.71 15.40
N GLU A 215 -0.25 -2.64 16.19
CA GLU A 215 0.76 -1.57 16.27
C GLU A 215 2.10 -2.10 16.82
N ARG A 216 2.04 -2.99 17.82
CA ARG A 216 3.23 -3.68 18.36
C ARG A 216 3.83 -4.67 17.35
N TRP A 217 3.00 -5.32 16.53
CA TRP A 217 3.47 -6.22 15.48
C TRP A 217 4.23 -5.45 14.40
N ALA A 218 3.67 -4.34 13.93
CA ALA A 218 4.29 -3.45 12.97
C ALA A 218 5.67 -3.00 13.45
N ASN A 219 5.78 -2.49 14.67
CA ASN A 219 7.07 -2.08 15.25
C ASN A 219 8.09 -3.23 15.29
N ARG A 220 7.68 -4.44 15.71
CA ARG A 220 8.56 -5.61 15.75
C ARG A 220 8.98 -6.08 14.36
N HIS A 221 8.09 -6.00 13.37
CA HIS A 221 8.38 -6.40 12.00
C HIS A 221 9.32 -5.42 11.31
N ALA A 222 9.13 -4.12 11.57
CA ALA A 222 10.02 -3.08 11.12
C ALA A 222 11.43 -3.25 11.70
N ALA A 223 11.56 -3.37 13.02
CA ALA A 223 12.84 -3.58 13.69
C ALA A 223 13.59 -4.79 13.09
N LYS A 224 12.92 -5.95 12.98
CA LYS A 224 13.52 -7.15 12.36
C LYS A 224 13.96 -6.97 10.91
N HIS A 225 13.39 -6.02 10.17
CA HIS A 225 13.79 -5.75 8.79
C HIS A 225 15.01 -4.84 8.76
N PHE A 226 14.98 -3.73 9.49
CA PHE A 226 16.03 -2.71 9.49
C PHE A 226 17.24 -3.05 10.35
N ASP A 227 17.12 -3.93 11.35
CA ASP A 227 18.26 -4.43 12.14
C ASP A 227 19.09 -5.50 11.39
N LYS A 228 18.58 -6.00 10.25
CA LYS A 228 19.23 -7.03 9.42
C LYS A 228 19.92 -6.47 8.18
N ASP A 229 19.76 -5.18 7.89
CA ASP A 229 20.38 -4.46 6.77
C ASP A 229 21.56 -3.63 7.29
#